data_AF-D4NRL6-F1
#
_entry.id   AF-D4NRL6-F1
#
_cell.length_a   1.000
_cell.length_b   1.000
_cell.length_c   1.000
_cell.angle_alpha   90.00
_cell.angle_beta   90.00
_cell.angle_gamma   90.00
#
_symmetry.space_group_name_H-M   'P 1'
#
loop_
_entity.id
_entity.type
_entity.pdbx_description
1 polymer ?
#
loop_
_entity_poly.entity_id
_entity_poly.type
_entity_poly.pdbx_seq_one_letter_code
_entity_poly.pdbx_strand_id
1 'polypeptide(L)'
;QDELHRPAFPYKFKFKFDGCPNGCVCAMARSDFAVVGTWKDDIKIDQDAVKAYVGGEFKPNAGAHAGRDWGKFDIQAEVVDRCPSKCMSWDGSKLSIKTADCVRCMHCINTMPRALHIGDERGASILVGAKAPVVDGAQMGSLLVPFISCEAPYDEIKEVIEKIWDWWMEEGKNR
;
A
#
# COMPACT_ATOMS: atom_id res chain seq x y z
N GLN A 1 21.36 -16.43 2.41
CA GLN A 1 22.30 -16.10 1.28
C GLN A 1 22.50 -17.33 0.43
N ASP A 2 22.57 -18.50 1.06
CA ASP A 2 22.65 -19.77 0.38
C ASP A 2 21.48 -20.01 -0.58
N GLU A 3 20.26 -19.67 -0.20
CA GLU A 3 19.01 -19.91 -0.95
C GLU A 3 18.94 -19.12 -2.26
N LEU A 4 19.67 -18.00 -2.33
CA LEU A 4 19.76 -17.19 -3.55
C LEU A 4 20.80 -17.76 -4.52
N HIS A 5 21.92 -18.25 -4.00
CA HIS A 5 23.08 -18.69 -4.80
C HIS A 5 23.04 -20.17 -5.16
N ARG A 6 22.37 -21.00 -4.35
CA ARG A 6 22.27 -22.44 -4.51
C ARG A 6 20.80 -22.82 -4.66
N PRO A 7 20.35 -23.18 -5.88
CA PRO A 7 18.97 -23.55 -6.13
C PRO A 7 18.54 -24.76 -5.27
N ALA A 8 17.69 -24.51 -4.27
CA ALA A 8 17.14 -25.54 -3.38
C ALA A 8 15.61 -25.67 -3.49
N PHE A 9 14.97 -24.80 -4.29
CA PHE A 9 13.51 -24.71 -4.40
C PHE A 9 12.96 -25.48 -5.60
N PRO A 10 11.68 -25.92 -5.56
CA PRO A 10 11.01 -26.54 -6.70
C PRO A 10 10.95 -25.61 -7.93
N TYR A 11 10.91 -24.29 -7.72
CA TYR A 11 11.03 -23.31 -8.79
C TYR A 11 11.60 -21.96 -8.31
N LYS A 12 11.48 -20.91 -9.14
CA LYS A 12 11.87 -19.54 -8.80
C LYS A 12 10.99 -19.00 -7.67
N PHE A 13 11.59 -18.23 -6.77
CA PHE A 13 10.91 -17.51 -5.70
C PHE A 13 11.48 -16.09 -5.61
N LYS A 14 10.63 -15.07 -5.46
CA LYS A 14 11.04 -13.66 -5.51
C LYS A 14 10.47 -12.89 -4.33
N PHE A 15 11.30 -12.01 -3.77
CA PHE A 15 10.89 -10.98 -2.82
C PHE A 15 10.81 -9.60 -3.47
N LYS A 16 9.81 -8.81 -3.09
CA LYS A 16 9.75 -7.36 -3.31
C LYS A 16 9.09 -6.66 -2.12
N PHE A 17 9.52 -5.42 -1.91
CA PHE A 17 9.13 -4.61 -0.75
C PHE A 17 8.67 -3.24 -1.25
N ASP A 18 7.40 -2.92 -1.03
CA ASP A 18 6.80 -1.62 -1.30
C ASP A 18 6.57 -0.88 0.03
N GLY A 19 6.96 0.40 0.12
CA GLY A 19 6.81 1.18 1.35
C GLY A 19 5.36 1.58 1.68
N CYS A 20 4.46 1.54 0.69
CA CYS A 20 3.04 1.83 0.87
C CYS A 20 2.21 1.21 -0.27
N PRO A 21 0.86 1.25 -0.20
CA PRO A 21 -0.02 0.67 -1.22
C PRO A 21 0.06 1.30 -2.62
N ASN A 22 0.80 2.40 -2.81
CA ASN A 22 1.05 2.97 -4.15
C ASN A 22 1.85 2.02 -5.05
N GLY A 23 2.61 1.07 -4.48
CA GLY A 23 3.18 -0.04 -5.26
C GLY A 23 4.27 0.37 -6.26
N CYS A 24 5.16 1.28 -5.89
CA CYS A 24 6.20 1.82 -6.77
C CYS A 24 7.17 0.78 -7.36
N VAL A 25 7.41 -0.36 -6.68
CA VAL A 25 8.18 -1.50 -7.25
C VAL A 25 7.29 -2.60 -7.80
N CYS A 26 5.97 -2.45 -7.67
CA CYS A 26 4.92 -3.38 -8.07
C CYS A 26 5.11 -4.77 -7.44
N ALA A 27 5.37 -4.83 -6.13
CA ALA A 27 5.60 -6.06 -5.40
C ALA A 27 4.42 -7.04 -5.59
N MET A 28 3.19 -6.58 -5.35
CA MET A 28 1.97 -7.38 -5.47
C MET A 28 1.73 -8.00 -6.86
N ALA A 29 2.42 -7.55 -7.91
CA ALA A 29 2.29 -8.13 -9.26
C ALA A 29 3.53 -8.92 -9.71
N ARG A 30 4.69 -8.75 -9.04
CA ARG A 30 6.00 -9.18 -9.57
C ARG A 30 6.87 -9.92 -8.56
N SER A 31 6.30 -10.39 -7.45
CA SER A 31 6.98 -11.24 -6.47
C SER A 31 6.06 -12.30 -5.90
N ASP A 32 6.62 -13.49 -5.70
CA ASP A 32 5.96 -14.61 -5.04
C ASP A 32 5.63 -14.29 -3.58
N PHE A 33 6.41 -13.40 -2.95
CA PHE A 33 6.18 -12.85 -1.62
C PHE A 33 6.41 -11.32 -1.63
N ALA A 34 5.31 -10.59 -1.44
CA ALA A 34 5.26 -9.13 -1.44
C ALA A 34 5.04 -8.60 -0.02
N VAL A 35 5.90 -7.69 0.42
CA VAL A 35 5.71 -6.92 1.66
C VAL A 35 5.28 -5.51 1.27
N VAL A 36 4.11 -5.06 1.74
CA VAL A 36 3.54 -3.76 1.39
C VAL A 36 3.24 -2.96 2.66
N GLY A 37 3.98 -1.89 2.89
CA GLY A 37 3.88 -1.05 4.07
C GLY A 37 2.48 -0.44 4.27
N THR A 38 2.07 -0.27 5.52
CA THR A 38 0.81 0.36 5.91
C THR A 38 0.88 0.86 7.37
N TRP A 39 -0.23 1.36 7.89
CA TRP A 39 -0.39 1.77 9.29
C TRP A 39 -1.73 1.30 9.84
N LYS A 40 -1.91 1.30 11.16
CA LYS A 40 -3.16 0.87 11.83
C LYS A 40 -3.99 2.00 12.40
N ASP A 41 -3.32 3.05 12.85
CA ASP A 41 -3.91 4.18 13.54
C ASP A 41 -4.45 5.24 12.56
N ASP A 42 -4.79 6.41 13.10
CA ASP A 42 -5.46 7.46 12.36
C ASP A 42 -4.54 8.12 11.32
N ILE A 43 -5.13 8.53 10.20
CA ILE A 43 -4.48 9.49 9.30
C ILE A 43 -4.35 10.82 10.05
N LYS A 44 -3.15 11.38 10.07
CA LYS A 44 -2.90 12.71 10.66
C LYS A 44 -3.41 13.79 9.72
N ILE A 45 -4.19 14.73 10.26
CA ILE A 45 -4.82 15.81 9.49
C ILE A 45 -4.39 17.17 10.04
N ASP A 46 -3.70 17.95 9.22
CA ASP A 46 -3.47 19.38 9.44
C ASP A 46 -4.60 20.19 8.78
N GLN A 47 -5.50 20.75 9.59
CA GLN A 47 -6.66 21.48 9.10
C GLN A 47 -6.30 22.82 8.45
N ASP A 48 -5.19 23.45 8.84
CA ASP A 48 -4.77 24.71 8.22
C ASP A 48 -4.18 24.44 6.84
N ALA A 49 -3.44 23.33 6.69
CA ALA A 49 -3.03 22.85 5.37
C ALA A 49 -4.22 22.43 4.51
N VAL A 50 -5.27 21.80 5.06
CA VAL A 50 -6.53 21.52 4.32
C VAL A 50 -7.14 22.82 3.78
N LYS A 51 -7.25 23.86 4.62
CA LYS A 51 -7.75 25.17 4.18
C LYS A 51 -6.87 25.78 3.09
N ALA A 52 -5.56 25.63 3.15
CA ALA A 52 -4.64 26.08 2.10
C ALA A 52 -4.87 25.37 0.75
N TYR A 53 -5.24 24.08 0.75
CA TYR A 53 -5.70 23.40 -0.49
C TYR A 53 -7.00 23.99 -1.01
N VAL A 54 -8.02 24.14 -0.16
CA VAL A 54 -9.34 24.69 -0.54
C VAL A 54 -9.23 26.16 -1.00
N GLY A 55 -8.30 26.92 -0.41
CA GLY A 55 -7.96 28.29 -0.79
C GLY A 55 -7.19 28.38 -2.11
N GLY A 56 -6.57 27.28 -2.56
CA GLY A 56 -5.79 27.21 -3.80
C GLY A 56 -4.31 27.57 -3.65
N GLU A 57 -3.84 27.80 -2.41
CA GLU A 57 -2.43 28.02 -2.08
C GLU A 57 -1.60 26.76 -2.35
N PHE A 58 -2.12 25.59 -1.98
CA PHE A 58 -1.50 24.30 -2.28
C PHE A 58 -2.17 23.65 -3.50
N LYS A 59 -1.34 23.17 -4.42
CA LYS A 59 -1.82 22.45 -5.62
C LYS A 59 -2.12 21.00 -5.27
N PRO A 60 -3.29 20.46 -5.66
CA PRO A 60 -3.63 19.06 -5.41
C PRO A 60 -2.62 18.13 -6.10
N ASN A 61 -2.39 16.98 -5.47
CA ASN A 61 -1.46 15.95 -5.90
C ASN A 61 -0.07 16.50 -6.23
N ALA A 62 0.41 17.43 -5.39
CA ALA A 62 1.67 18.14 -5.56
C ALA A 62 1.88 18.76 -6.96
N GLY A 63 0.80 19.12 -7.66
CA GLY A 63 0.87 19.68 -9.01
C GLY A 63 1.04 18.66 -10.14
N ALA A 64 0.83 17.36 -9.89
CA ALA A 64 0.94 16.31 -10.90
C ALA A 64 0.07 16.54 -12.16
N HIS A 65 -1.00 17.34 -12.03
CA HIS A 65 -1.94 17.63 -13.11
C HIS A 65 -1.83 19.06 -13.66
N ALA A 66 -0.76 19.81 -13.33
CA ALA A 66 -0.61 21.21 -13.71
C ALA A 66 -0.53 21.47 -15.22
N GLY A 67 -0.31 20.44 -16.04
CA GLY A 67 -0.25 20.53 -17.50
C GLY A 67 -1.61 20.71 -18.20
N ARG A 68 -2.72 20.70 -17.46
CA ARG A 68 -4.08 20.93 -17.98
C ARG A 68 -4.88 21.76 -16.98
N ASP A 69 -5.78 22.59 -17.49
CA ASP A 69 -6.77 23.28 -16.66
C ASP A 69 -7.91 22.31 -16.29
N TRP A 70 -8.00 22.00 -15.00
CA TRP A 70 -9.06 21.17 -14.40
C TRP A 70 -10.04 22.00 -13.57
N GLY A 71 -9.87 23.33 -13.53
CA GLY A 71 -10.57 24.22 -12.61
C GLY A 71 -9.89 24.33 -11.24
N LYS A 72 -10.57 25.03 -10.33
CA LYS A 72 -10.14 25.15 -8.92
C LYS A 72 -10.35 23.81 -8.22
N PHE A 73 -9.42 23.47 -7.32
CA PHE A 73 -9.54 22.28 -6.47
C PHE A 73 -10.88 22.24 -5.73
N ASP A 74 -11.60 21.12 -5.89
CA ASP A 74 -12.83 20.82 -5.18
C ASP A 74 -12.61 19.60 -4.27
N ILE A 75 -12.45 19.85 -2.97
CA ILE A 75 -12.21 18.80 -1.96
C ILE A 75 -13.34 17.77 -1.90
N GLN A 76 -14.58 18.17 -2.16
CA GLN A 76 -15.72 17.25 -2.16
C GLN A 76 -15.59 16.29 -3.35
N ALA A 77 -15.45 16.84 -4.56
CA ALA A 77 -15.45 16.05 -5.79
C ALA A 77 -14.14 15.25 -6.01
N GLU A 78 -13.00 15.76 -5.56
CA GLU A 78 -11.68 15.18 -5.82
C GLU A 78 -11.17 14.28 -4.70
N VAL A 79 -11.63 14.46 -3.45
CA VAL A 79 -11.17 13.66 -2.29
C VAL A 79 -12.32 12.89 -1.66
N VAL A 80 -13.35 13.57 -1.15
CA VAL A 80 -14.40 12.93 -0.35
C VAL A 80 -15.22 11.95 -1.18
N ASP A 81 -15.72 12.38 -2.34
CA ASP A 81 -16.53 11.56 -3.24
C ASP A 81 -15.72 10.44 -3.91
N ARG A 82 -14.39 10.54 -3.90
CA ARG A 82 -13.47 9.53 -4.45
C ARG A 82 -12.98 8.53 -3.43
N CYS A 83 -13.21 8.76 -2.13
CA CYS A 83 -12.87 7.79 -1.10
C CYS A 83 -13.62 6.46 -1.34
N PRO A 84 -12.92 5.33 -1.53
CA PRO A 84 -13.56 4.08 -1.93
C PRO A 84 -14.51 3.52 -0.87
N SER A 85 -14.21 3.71 0.42
CA SER A 85 -15.06 3.26 1.53
C SER A 85 -16.01 4.33 2.05
N LYS A 86 -16.04 5.52 1.45
CA LYS A 86 -16.92 6.63 1.84
C LYS A 86 -16.81 7.01 3.32
N CYS A 87 -15.61 6.88 3.89
CA CYS A 87 -15.36 7.15 5.31
C CYS A 87 -14.93 8.59 5.61
N MET A 88 -14.91 9.49 4.62
CA MET A 88 -14.51 10.88 4.76
C MET A 88 -15.73 11.80 4.76
N SER A 89 -15.64 12.92 5.48
CA SER A 89 -16.66 13.97 5.49
C SER A 89 -16.03 15.36 5.49
N TRP A 90 -16.62 16.29 4.74
CA TRP A 90 -16.25 17.69 4.69
C TRP A 90 -17.48 18.56 4.99
N ASP A 91 -17.38 19.42 6.00
CA ASP A 91 -18.51 20.28 6.42
C ASP A 91 -18.43 21.73 5.87
N GLY A 92 -17.45 22.01 5.00
CA GLY A 92 -17.14 23.36 4.53
C GLY A 92 -16.00 24.04 5.31
N SER A 93 -15.58 23.48 6.44
CA SER A 93 -14.51 24.01 7.29
C SER A 93 -13.49 22.97 7.77
N LYS A 94 -13.96 21.76 8.10
CA LYS A 94 -13.20 20.69 8.72
C LYS A 94 -13.33 19.39 7.93
N LEU A 95 -12.18 18.79 7.64
CA LEU A 95 -12.12 17.44 7.07
C LEU A 95 -12.04 16.41 8.19
N SER A 96 -12.91 15.40 8.15
CA SER A 96 -12.87 14.28 9.10
C SER A 96 -12.81 12.95 8.36
N ILE A 97 -12.18 11.96 8.99
CA ILE A 97 -12.01 10.60 8.47
C ILE A 97 -12.41 9.62 9.56
N LYS A 98 -13.31 8.68 9.27
CA LYS A 98 -13.62 7.56 10.15
C LYS A 98 -12.63 6.43 9.87
N THR A 99 -11.54 6.38 10.64
CA THR A 99 -10.42 5.44 10.44
C THR A 99 -10.86 3.98 10.42
N ALA A 100 -11.83 3.60 11.26
CA ALA A 100 -12.36 2.23 11.31
C ALA A 100 -12.87 1.71 9.95
N ASP A 101 -13.34 2.61 9.09
CA ASP A 101 -13.86 2.27 7.77
C ASP A 101 -12.83 2.58 6.65
N CYS A 102 -11.65 3.09 7.00
CA CYS A 102 -10.60 3.42 6.04
C CYS A 102 -9.87 2.17 5.56
N VAL A 103 -9.82 1.98 4.23
CA VAL A 103 -9.07 0.88 3.59
C VAL A 103 -7.63 1.26 3.21
N ARG A 104 -7.15 2.43 3.65
CA ARG A 104 -5.76 2.91 3.47
C ARG A 104 -5.25 2.89 2.02
N CYS A 105 -6.13 3.23 1.07
CA CYS A 105 -5.84 3.23 -0.38
C CYS A 105 -4.89 4.33 -0.88
N MET A 106 -4.35 5.17 0.00
CA MET A 106 -3.49 6.33 -0.30
C MET A 106 -4.13 7.50 -1.07
N HIS A 107 -5.32 7.38 -1.68
CA HIS A 107 -5.91 8.44 -2.53
C HIS A 107 -5.88 9.85 -1.91
N CYS A 108 -6.41 9.99 -0.69
CA CYS A 108 -6.48 11.29 -0.02
C CYS A 108 -5.10 11.85 0.34
N ILE A 109 -4.18 11.00 0.83
CA ILE A 109 -2.79 11.37 1.13
C ILE A 109 -2.05 11.78 -0.15
N ASN A 110 -2.20 11.02 -1.24
CA ASN A 110 -1.62 11.35 -2.53
C ASN A 110 -2.13 12.69 -3.05
N THR A 111 -3.42 12.99 -2.83
CA THR A 111 -4.06 14.22 -3.31
C THR A 111 -3.71 15.43 -2.44
N MET A 112 -3.55 15.28 -1.13
CA MET A 112 -3.24 16.37 -0.20
C MET A 112 -2.03 16.05 0.70
N PRO A 113 -0.83 15.81 0.12
CA PRO A 113 0.32 15.27 0.86
C PRO A 113 0.92 16.23 1.90
N ARG A 114 0.56 17.52 1.85
CA ARG A 114 0.94 18.52 2.86
C ARG A 114 -0.01 18.61 4.04
N ALA A 115 -1.20 18.02 3.93
CA ALA A 115 -2.25 18.10 4.94
C ALA A 115 -2.57 16.74 5.57
N LEU A 116 -2.43 15.65 4.80
CA LEU A 116 -2.72 14.29 5.23
C LEU A 116 -1.45 13.46 5.26
N HIS A 117 -1.19 12.85 6.42
CA HIS A 117 -0.03 11.98 6.62
C HIS A 117 -0.45 10.61 7.14
N ILE A 118 0.37 9.60 6.84
CA ILE A 118 0.23 8.26 7.40
C ILE A 118 0.22 8.30 8.92
N GLY A 119 -0.39 7.29 9.55
CA GLY A 119 -0.31 7.10 10.99
C GLY A 119 1.09 6.72 11.49
N ASP A 120 1.23 6.64 12.80
CA ASP A 120 2.48 6.36 13.50
C ASP A 120 2.61 4.90 13.95
N GLU A 121 1.51 4.13 14.06
CA GLU A 121 1.55 2.68 14.26
C GLU A 121 1.74 1.96 12.91
N ARG A 122 3.01 1.82 12.50
CA ARG A 122 3.40 1.35 11.17
C ARG A 122 3.73 -0.15 11.16
N GLY A 123 3.58 -0.75 9.98
CA GLY A 123 3.92 -2.14 9.70
C GLY A 123 3.73 -2.43 8.22
N ALA A 124 3.46 -3.69 7.87
CA ALA A 124 3.16 -4.07 6.49
C ALA A 124 2.12 -5.19 6.41
N SER A 125 1.56 -5.36 5.22
CA SER A 125 0.83 -6.56 4.82
C SER A 125 1.73 -7.49 4.02
N ILE A 126 1.51 -8.80 4.13
CA ILE A 126 2.16 -9.82 3.29
C ILE A 126 1.13 -10.35 2.29
N LEU A 127 1.49 -10.31 1.01
CA LEU A 127 0.71 -10.87 -0.09
C LEU A 127 1.55 -11.88 -0.88
N VAL A 128 0.96 -13.00 -1.29
CA VAL A 128 1.70 -14.13 -1.87
C VAL A 128 1.11 -14.64 -3.19
N GLY A 129 1.95 -15.25 -4.02
CA GLY A 129 1.55 -16.00 -5.21
C GLY A 129 1.51 -15.22 -6.52
N ALA A 130 2.03 -13.98 -6.58
CA ALA A 130 2.02 -13.23 -7.83
C ALA A 130 2.92 -13.87 -8.89
N LYS A 131 2.37 -14.16 -10.08
CA LYS A 131 3.10 -14.80 -11.18
C LYS A 131 2.57 -14.39 -12.55
N ALA A 132 3.44 -14.55 -13.54
CA ALA A 132 3.10 -14.41 -14.95
C ALA A 132 2.17 -15.55 -15.43
N PRO A 133 1.61 -15.48 -16.65
CA PRO A 133 0.61 -16.44 -17.13
C PRO A 133 0.99 -17.92 -17.05
N VAL A 134 2.23 -18.32 -17.38
CA VAL A 134 2.60 -19.75 -17.42
C VAL A 134 2.67 -20.35 -16.01
N VAL A 135 2.12 -21.53 -15.72
CA VAL A 135 1.30 -22.41 -16.60
C VAL A 135 -0.19 -22.07 -16.51
N ASP A 136 -0.72 -21.91 -15.29
CA ASP A 136 -2.17 -21.88 -15.02
C ASP A 136 -2.77 -20.47 -14.86
N GLY A 137 -2.30 -19.50 -15.66
CA GLY A 137 -2.79 -18.12 -15.64
C GLY A 137 -1.98 -17.17 -14.76
N ALA A 138 -2.20 -15.88 -14.99
CA ALA A 138 -1.52 -14.82 -14.26
C ALA A 138 -2.21 -14.60 -12.90
N GLN A 139 -1.41 -14.30 -11.88
CA GLN A 139 -1.91 -14.00 -10.54
C GLN A 139 -1.23 -12.74 -9.99
N MET A 140 -1.99 -11.97 -9.23
CA MET A 140 -1.45 -10.99 -8.29
C MET A 140 -1.35 -11.62 -6.90
N GLY A 141 -0.59 -10.97 -6.02
CA GLY A 141 -0.43 -11.38 -4.64
C GLY A 141 -1.78 -11.37 -3.93
N SER A 142 -2.13 -12.48 -3.30
CA SER A 142 -3.31 -12.60 -2.43
C SER A 142 -2.91 -12.30 -0.99
N LEU A 143 -3.73 -11.54 -0.27
CA LEU A 143 -3.46 -11.15 1.11
C LEU A 143 -3.38 -12.38 2.03
N LEU A 144 -2.25 -12.54 2.71
CA LEU A 144 -2.01 -13.64 3.66
C LEU A 144 -1.96 -13.12 5.10
N VAL A 145 -1.09 -12.14 5.36
CA VAL A 145 -0.98 -11.52 6.69
C VAL A 145 -1.44 -10.06 6.58
N PRO A 146 -2.60 -9.69 7.16
CA PRO A 146 -3.14 -8.33 7.04
C PRO A 146 -2.21 -7.26 7.63
N PHE A 147 -1.54 -7.57 8.73
CA PHE A 147 -0.59 -6.67 9.36
C PHE A 147 0.50 -7.45 10.10
N ILE A 148 1.75 -7.05 9.92
CA ILE A 148 2.91 -7.57 10.62
C ILE A 148 3.87 -6.43 10.98
N SER A 149 4.59 -6.59 12.10
CA SER A 149 5.67 -5.66 12.47
C SER A 149 6.76 -5.66 11.40
N CYS A 150 7.39 -4.51 11.19
CA CYS A 150 8.46 -4.30 10.21
C CYS A 150 9.68 -3.66 10.88
N GLU A 151 10.06 -4.19 12.03
CA GLU A 151 11.21 -3.71 12.80
C GLU A 151 12.38 -4.69 12.66
N ALA A 152 13.60 -4.16 12.50
CA ALA A 152 14.79 -4.99 12.47
C ALA A 152 14.93 -5.73 13.82
N PRO A 153 15.25 -7.03 13.83
CA PRO A 153 15.80 -7.82 12.72
C PRO A 153 14.79 -8.53 11.78
N TYR A 154 13.50 -8.16 11.82
CA TYR A 154 12.42 -8.65 10.94
C TYR A 154 12.07 -10.14 11.13
N ASP A 155 12.17 -10.62 12.36
CA ASP A 155 12.01 -12.05 12.67
C ASP A 155 10.60 -12.55 12.36
N GLU A 156 9.57 -11.74 12.60
CA GLU A 156 8.19 -12.12 12.29
C GLU A 156 7.98 -12.31 10.77
N ILE A 157 8.63 -11.48 9.93
CA ILE A 157 8.55 -11.61 8.48
C ILE A 157 9.31 -12.86 8.01
N LYS A 158 10.50 -13.09 8.57
CA LYS A 158 11.31 -14.28 8.26
C LYS A 158 10.58 -15.56 8.64
N GLU A 159 9.90 -15.60 9.78
CA GLU A 159 9.13 -16.75 10.22
C GLU A 159 8.02 -17.11 9.21
N VAL A 160 7.34 -16.12 8.62
CA VAL A 160 6.34 -16.36 7.56
C VAL A 160 7.01 -16.88 6.29
N ILE A 161 8.18 -16.33 5.91
CA ILE A 161 8.94 -16.78 4.75
C ILE A 161 9.34 -18.25 4.90
N GLU A 162 9.96 -18.60 6.03
CA GLU A 162 10.48 -19.93 6.30
C GLU A 162 9.35 -20.97 6.33
N LYS A 163 8.22 -20.67 6.98
CA LYS A 163 7.05 -21.57 6.97
C LYS A 163 6.46 -21.80 5.58
N ILE A 164 6.46 -20.77 4.72
CA ILE A 164 6.02 -20.91 3.33
C ILE A 164 7.01 -21.79 2.56
N TRP A 165 8.31 -21.57 2.74
CA TRP A 165 9.35 -22.36 2.09
C TRP A 165 9.31 -23.82 2.55
N ASP A 166 9.23 -24.11 3.85
CA ASP A 166 9.15 -25.48 4.37
C ASP A 166 8.00 -26.26 3.73
N TRP A 167 6.80 -25.67 3.68
CA TRP A 167 5.66 -26.30 3.03
C TRP A 167 5.83 -26.43 1.52
N TRP A 168 6.23 -25.34 0.84
CA TRP A 168 6.30 -25.33 -0.62
C TRP A 168 7.46 -26.17 -1.17
N MET A 169 8.57 -26.28 -0.45
CA MET A 169 9.71 -27.12 -0.83
C MET A 169 9.37 -28.61 -0.79
N GLU A 170 8.53 -29.03 0.15
CA GLU A 170 8.09 -30.43 0.27
C GLU A 170 6.96 -30.75 -0.72
N GLU A 171 5.95 -29.89 -0.80
CA GLU A 171 4.71 -30.18 -1.55
C GLU A 171 4.72 -29.64 -2.99
N GLY A 172 5.65 -28.75 -3.32
CA GLY A 172 5.74 -28.09 -4.61
C GLY A 172 6.15 -29.06 -5.73
N LYS A 173 5.30 -29.20 -6.74
CA LYS A 173 5.61 -30.02 -7.92
C LYS A 173 6.72 -29.38 -8.76
N ASN A 174 7.49 -30.22 -9.45
CA ASN A 174 8.45 -29.78 -10.46
C ASN A 174 7.73 -29.04 -11.60
N ARG A 175 8.41 -28.06 -12.18
CA ARG A 175 7.90 -27.19 -13.25
C ARG A 175 8.72 -27.27 -14.51
#